data_AF-A0A7J6WHK7-F1
#
_entry.id   AF-A0A7J6WHK7-F1
#
_cell.length_a   1.000
_cell.length_b   1.000
_cell.length_c   1.000
_cell.angle_alpha   90.00
_cell.angle_beta   90.00
_cell.angle_gamma   90.00
#
_symmetry.space_group_name_H-M   'P 1'
#
loop_
_entity.id
_entity.type
_entity.pdbx_description
1 polymer ?
#
loop_
_entity_poly.entity_id
_entity_poly.type
_entity_poly.pdbx_seq_one_letter_code
_entity_poly.pdbx_strand_id
1 'polypeptide(L)'
;FGTSLFETSAHYTHRFSKKSHGRVAATVGSTALEFGIGGGRKISEFSSIRMLYTIGIQGIFWKFEFHRGGQKLIIPILLSRHLNLVFATSALVFPSSLYFLLKIFLVKPFYLKREKQRALEKMGKSSAQVREARTAADKAQQLLQSVANRKRNKQLETGGLVVTKAVYGNIKAYQEKFESGEEDNELESQVLDVTVPLNFLVNDSGKLKLHEGVKKSGIMGFCDPCPGEAKQLYVEYSCGATRYAVSVDDYQELFIPQESHRV
;
A
#
# COMPACT_ATOMS: atom_id res chain seq x y z
N PHE A 1 55.42 2.31 -47.07
CA PHE A 1 54.71 1.03 -46.94
C PHE A 1 53.60 1.21 -45.92
N GLY A 2 52.37 1.48 -46.38
CA GLY A 2 51.20 1.65 -45.50
C GLY A 2 50.59 0.28 -45.21
N THR A 3 50.65 -0.17 -43.96
CA THR A 3 49.90 -1.34 -43.53
C THR A 3 48.43 -0.94 -43.41
N SER A 4 47.57 -1.49 -44.26
CA SER A 4 46.12 -1.39 -44.09
C SER A 4 45.74 -2.08 -42.78
N LEU A 5 45.48 -1.28 -41.74
CA LEU A 5 44.92 -1.76 -40.49
C LEU A 5 43.46 -2.12 -40.74
N PHE A 6 43.16 -3.42 -40.66
CA PHE A 6 41.78 -3.90 -40.67
C PHE A 6 41.34 -4.11 -39.22
N GLU A 7 40.18 -3.58 -38.86
CA GLU A 7 39.52 -3.79 -37.57
C GLU A 7 38.05 -4.12 -37.83
N THR A 8 37.60 -5.25 -37.31
CA THR A 8 36.21 -5.71 -37.36
C THR A 8 35.70 -5.87 -35.95
N SER A 9 34.54 -5.27 -35.65
CA SER A 9 33.89 -5.43 -34.34
C SER A 9 32.50 -6.02 -34.50
N ALA A 10 32.20 -7.03 -33.68
CA ALA A 10 30.89 -7.63 -33.55
C ALA A 10 30.37 -7.36 -32.14
N HIS A 11 29.07 -7.07 -32.00
CA HIS A 11 28.45 -6.95 -30.70
C HIS A 11 27.03 -7.48 -30.70
N TYR A 12 26.68 -8.16 -29.61
CA TYR A 12 25.36 -8.71 -29.35
C TYR A 12 24.81 -8.10 -28.06
N THR A 13 23.58 -7.59 -28.10
CA THR A 13 22.93 -6.99 -26.92
C THR A 13 21.62 -7.73 -26.65
N HIS A 14 21.50 -8.31 -25.46
CA HIS A 14 20.31 -9.02 -25.01
C HIS A 14 19.58 -8.22 -23.94
N ARG A 15 18.27 -7.98 -24.09
CA ARG A 15 17.48 -7.21 -23.12
C ARG A 15 16.81 -8.17 -22.12
N PHE A 16 17.10 -7.99 -20.83
CA PHE A 16 16.49 -8.78 -19.75
C PHE A 16 15.21 -8.11 -19.18
N SER A 17 15.08 -6.80 -19.33
CA SER A 17 13.92 -6.02 -18.87
C SER A 17 13.78 -4.73 -19.68
N LYS A 18 12.67 -3.99 -19.50
CA LYS A 18 12.47 -2.65 -20.06
C LYS A 18 13.62 -1.68 -19.72
N LYS A 19 14.27 -1.90 -18.57
CA LYS A 19 15.36 -1.03 -18.07
C LYS A 19 16.75 -1.68 -18.11
N SER A 20 16.91 -3.00 -18.25
CA SER A 20 18.22 -3.66 -18.15
C SER A 20 18.56 -4.55 -19.35
N HIS A 21 19.82 -4.49 -19.79
CA HIS A 21 20.33 -5.25 -20.92
C HIS A 21 21.77 -5.73 -20.68
N GLY A 22 22.11 -6.90 -21.19
CA GLY A 22 23.47 -7.42 -21.29
C GLY A 22 24.04 -7.16 -22.68
N ARG A 23 25.37 -7.06 -22.77
CA ARG A 23 26.10 -6.89 -24.03
C ARG A 23 27.35 -7.74 -24.04
N VAL A 24 27.57 -8.44 -25.15
CA VAL A 24 28.82 -9.12 -25.49
C VAL A 24 29.38 -8.43 -26.73
N ALA A 25 30.68 -8.18 -26.77
CA ALA A 25 31.36 -7.56 -27.88
C ALA A 25 32.68 -8.30 -28.15
N ALA A 26 33.07 -8.42 -29.41
CA ALA A 26 34.35 -8.96 -29.82
C ALA A 26 34.92 -8.05 -30.91
N THR A 27 36.17 -7.68 -30.80
CA THR A 27 36.89 -6.86 -31.78
C THR A 27 38.13 -7.63 -32.22
N VAL A 28 38.28 -7.80 -33.52
CA VAL A 28 39.40 -8.51 -34.16
C VAL A 28 39.98 -7.60 -35.24
N GLY A 29 41.27 -7.35 -35.17
CA GLY A 29 42.01 -6.53 -36.12
C GLY A 29 43.50 -6.82 -36.07
N SER A 30 44.25 -6.26 -37.02
CA SER A 30 45.68 -6.56 -37.21
C SER A 30 46.54 -6.32 -35.96
N THR A 31 46.12 -5.41 -35.08
CA THR A 31 46.80 -5.08 -33.82
C THR A 31 45.87 -5.11 -32.60
N ALA A 32 44.64 -5.62 -32.76
CA ALA A 32 43.60 -5.56 -31.75
C ALA A 32 42.83 -6.89 -31.69
N LEU A 33 42.94 -7.60 -30.56
CA LEU A 33 42.06 -8.72 -30.24
C LEU A 33 41.48 -8.42 -28.87
N GLU A 34 40.19 -8.11 -28.83
CA GLU A 34 39.45 -7.78 -27.60
C GLU A 34 38.16 -8.60 -27.51
N PHE A 35 37.89 -9.13 -26.33
CA PHE A 35 36.63 -9.74 -25.95
C PHE A 35 36.03 -8.98 -24.78
N GLY A 36 34.78 -8.54 -24.91
CA GLY A 36 34.09 -7.71 -23.94
C GLY A 36 32.76 -8.32 -23.50
N ILE A 37 32.51 -8.36 -22.20
CA ILE A 37 31.23 -8.75 -21.60
C ILE A 37 30.78 -7.68 -20.61
N GLY A 38 29.50 -7.39 -20.58
CA GLY A 38 28.97 -6.47 -19.59
C GLY A 38 27.49 -6.24 -19.72
N GLY A 39 27.03 -5.15 -19.14
CA GLY A 39 25.61 -4.84 -19.09
C GLY A 39 25.36 -3.38 -18.74
N GLY A 40 24.12 -2.97 -18.90
CA GLY A 40 23.70 -1.62 -18.60
C GLY A 40 22.27 -1.55 -18.10
N ARG A 41 21.97 -0.40 -17.52
CA ARG A 41 20.64 -0.07 -17.03
C ARG A 41 20.27 1.35 -17.43
N LYS A 42 19.04 1.51 -17.92
CA LYS A 42 18.39 2.81 -18.10
C LYS A 42 18.02 3.38 -16.73
N ILE A 43 18.54 4.55 -16.41
CA ILE A 43 18.26 5.30 -15.16
C ILE A 43 17.06 6.21 -15.36
N SER A 44 17.00 6.87 -16.52
CA SER A 44 15.91 7.75 -16.95
C SER A 44 15.55 7.43 -18.41
N GLU A 45 14.58 8.14 -18.98
CA GLU A 45 14.16 7.99 -20.38
C GLU A 45 15.31 8.30 -21.35
N PHE A 46 16.13 9.29 -21.00
CA PHE A 46 17.25 9.76 -21.84
C PHE A 46 18.63 9.36 -21.33
N SER A 47 18.73 8.68 -20.18
CA SER A 47 20.01 8.39 -19.52
C SER A 47 20.20 6.88 -19.29
N SER A 48 21.31 6.34 -19.78
CA SER A 48 21.71 4.94 -19.52
C SER A 48 23.17 4.83 -19.08
N ILE A 49 23.40 3.98 -18.07
CA ILE A 49 24.74 3.60 -17.61
C ILE A 49 25.03 2.19 -18.11
N ARG A 50 26.26 1.96 -18.58
CA ARG A 50 26.77 0.65 -18.97
C ARG A 50 28.15 0.43 -18.37
N MET A 51 28.42 -0.81 -18.00
CA MET A 51 29.74 -1.26 -17.57
C MET A 51 30.12 -2.43 -18.48
N LEU A 52 31.26 -2.33 -19.15
CA LEU A 52 31.78 -3.35 -20.03
C LEU A 52 33.17 -3.77 -19.55
N TYR A 53 33.34 -5.04 -19.27
CA TYR A 53 34.62 -5.65 -18.94
C TYR A 53 35.25 -6.20 -20.21
N THR A 54 36.42 -5.69 -20.60
CA THR A 54 37.09 -6.04 -21.85
C THR A 54 38.45 -6.66 -21.56
N ILE A 55 38.73 -7.83 -22.15
CA ILE A 55 40.01 -8.53 -22.11
C ILE A 55 40.59 -8.50 -23.51
N GLY A 56 41.81 -8.02 -23.68
CA GLY A 56 42.46 -8.05 -24.98
C GLY A 56 43.98 -8.06 -24.89
N ILE A 57 44.64 -8.08 -26.05
CA ILE A 57 46.12 -8.11 -26.14
C ILE A 57 46.74 -6.90 -25.43
N GLN A 58 46.06 -5.76 -25.43
CA GLN A 58 46.50 -4.53 -24.76
C GLN A 58 46.22 -4.52 -23.24
N GLY A 59 45.61 -5.58 -22.71
CA GLY A 59 45.31 -5.74 -21.30
C GLY A 59 43.82 -5.87 -20.99
N ILE A 60 43.51 -5.65 -19.72
CA ILE A 60 42.18 -5.81 -19.13
C ILE A 60 41.63 -4.43 -18.77
N PHE A 61 40.42 -4.10 -19.23
CA PHE A 61 39.79 -2.79 -19.07
C PHE A 61 38.38 -2.89 -18.51
N TRP A 62 38.01 -1.92 -17.67
CA TRP A 62 36.61 -1.56 -17.43
C TRP A 62 36.26 -0.32 -18.22
N LYS A 63 35.30 -0.44 -19.13
CA LYS A 63 34.74 0.70 -19.87
C LYS A 63 33.40 1.07 -19.20
N PHE A 64 33.37 2.21 -18.51
CA PHE A 64 32.14 2.79 -18.00
C PHE A 64 31.57 3.73 -19.05
N GLU A 65 30.41 3.39 -19.61
CA GLU A 65 29.72 4.24 -20.59
C GLU A 65 28.50 4.92 -19.96
N PHE A 66 28.47 6.24 -20.01
CA PHE A 66 27.29 7.04 -19.71
C PHE A 66 26.75 7.64 -21.01
N HIS A 67 25.49 7.33 -21.33
CA HIS A 67 24.79 7.87 -22.49
C HIS A 67 23.69 8.80 -22.01
N ARG A 68 23.70 10.07 -22.43
CA ARG A 68 22.65 11.05 -22.14
C ARG A 68 22.39 11.96 -23.34
N GLY A 69 21.14 11.99 -23.83
CA GLY A 69 20.70 12.97 -24.84
C GLY A 69 21.57 13.00 -26.10
N GLY A 70 22.01 11.85 -26.60
CA GLY A 70 22.89 11.73 -27.78
C GLY A 70 24.39 11.80 -27.48
N GLN A 71 24.80 12.24 -26.29
CA GLN A 71 26.20 12.26 -25.88
C GLN A 71 26.60 10.94 -25.24
N LYS A 72 27.80 10.44 -25.59
CA LYS A 72 28.41 9.21 -25.05
C LYS A 72 29.71 9.56 -24.33
N LEU A 73 29.71 9.49 -23.01
CA LEU A 73 30.92 9.59 -22.18
C LEU A 73 31.43 8.17 -21.89
N ILE A 74 32.69 7.89 -22.22
CA ILE A 74 33.34 6.61 -21.95
C ILE A 74 34.54 6.87 -21.06
N ILE A 75 34.57 6.24 -19.88
CA ILE A 75 35.70 6.28 -18.96
C ILE A 75 36.34 4.88 -18.96
N PRO A 76 37.45 4.66 -19.68
CA PRO A 76 38.20 3.42 -19.64
C PRO A 76 39.15 3.39 -18.44
N ILE A 77 39.03 2.38 -17.60
CA ILE A 77 39.93 2.10 -16.48
C ILE A 77 40.75 0.87 -16.86
N LEU A 78 42.06 1.07 -17.06
CA LEU A 78 43.01 -0.02 -17.26
C LEU A 78 43.27 -0.71 -15.92
N LEU A 79 42.96 -2.00 -15.83
CA LEU A 79 43.16 -2.80 -14.62
C LEU A 79 44.53 -3.49 -14.64
N SER A 80 44.91 -4.08 -15.77
CA SER A 80 46.19 -4.78 -15.94
C SER A 80 46.62 -4.76 -17.39
N ARG A 81 47.93 -4.57 -17.63
CA ARG A 81 48.55 -4.71 -18.96
C ARG A 81 48.84 -6.17 -19.31
N HIS A 82 48.97 -7.04 -18.31
CA HIS A 82 49.29 -8.45 -18.49
C HIS A 82 48.02 -9.31 -18.35
N LEU A 83 47.89 -10.28 -19.25
CA LEU A 83 46.80 -11.25 -19.25
C LEU A 83 47.07 -12.34 -18.19
N ASN A 84 46.86 -11.98 -16.93
CA ASN A 84 46.93 -12.90 -15.82
C ASN A 84 45.53 -13.42 -15.49
N LEU A 85 45.35 -14.74 -15.46
CA LEU A 85 44.06 -15.36 -15.20
C LEU A 85 43.45 -14.93 -13.86
N VAL A 86 44.27 -14.80 -12.82
CA VAL A 86 43.84 -14.35 -11.48
C VAL A 86 43.30 -12.92 -11.51
N PHE A 87 43.97 -12.02 -12.23
CA PHE A 87 43.49 -10.64 -12.40
C PHE A 87 42.22 -10.58 -13.26
N ALA A 88 42.14 -11.44 -14.28
CA ALA A 88 40.97 -11.49 -15.14
C ALA A 88 39.70 -12.00 -14.43
N THR A 89 39.83 -13.02 -13.57
CA THR A 89 38.71 -13.57 -12.81
C THR A 89 38.30 -12.64 -11.67
N SER A 90 39.25 -12.10 -10.91
CA SER A 90 38.98 -11.15 -9.83
C SER A 90 38.32 -9.86 -10.33
N ALA A 91 38.76 -9.32 -11.48
CA ALA A 91 38.14 -8.16 -12.12
C ALA A 91 36.69 -8.37 -12.58
N LEU A 92 36.25 -9.63 -12.72
CA LEU A 92 34.85 -9.93 -13.02
C LEU A 92 34.03 -10.15 -11.74
N VAL A 93 34.60 -10.90 -10.79
CA VAL A 93 33.92 -11.31 -9.56
C VAL A 93 33.76 -10.15 -8.58
N PHE A 94 34.79 -9.31 -8.43
CA PHE A 94 34.82 -8.23 -7.44
C PHE A 94 33.64 -7.23 -7.58
N PRO A 95 33.38 -6.59 -8.74
CA PRO A 95 32.29 -5.61 -8.85
C PRO A 95 30.91 -6.26 -8.68
N SER A 96 30.76 -7.50 -9.11
CA SER A 96 29.52 -8.27 -8.96
C SER A 96 29.23 -8.59 -7.49
N SER A 97 30.25 -9.07 -6.76
CA SER A 97 30.16 -9.34 -5.32
C SER A 97 29.91 -8.05 -4.53
N LEU A 98 30.66 -6.99 -4.82
CA LEU A 98 30.48 -5.68 -4.18
C LEU A 98 29.06 -5.14 -4.37
N TYR A 99 28.51 -5.23 -5.59
CA TYR A 99 27.13 -4.83 -5.84
C TYR A 99 26.13 -5.64 -5.02
N PHE A 100 26.31 -6.97 -4.94
CA PHE A 100 25.41 -7.85 -4.18
C PHE A 100 25.47 -7.56 -2.67
N LEU A 101 26.69 -7.39 -2.13
CA LEU A 101 26.91 -7.02 -0.73
C LEU A 101 26.25 -5.68 -0.39
N LEU A 102 26.51 -4.63 -1.18
CA LEU A 102 25.90 -3.31 -0.98
C LEU A 102 24.36 -3.37 -1.07
N LYS A 103 23.83 -4.14 -2.01
CA LYS A 103 22.38 -4.30 -2.19
C LYS A 103 21.73 -4.97 -0.97
N ILE A 104 22.35 -6.01 -0.42
CA ILE A 104 21.79 -6.75 0.73
C ILE A 104 21.99 -5.99 2.03
N PHE A 105 23.19 -5.46 2.29
CA PHE A 105 23.54 -4.90 3.60
C PHE A 105 23.18 -3.43 3.75
N LEU A 106 23.08 -2.65 2.68
CA LEU A 106 22.76 -1.22 2.77
C LEU A 106 21.38 -0.91 2.18
N VAL A 107 21.17 -1.29 0.91
CA VAL A 107 19.97 -0.88 0.18
C VAL A 107 18.73 -1.53 0.77
N LYS A 108 18.69 -2.86 0.88
CA LYS A 108 17.52 -3.59 1.40
C LYS A 108 17.10 -3.10 2.80
N PRO A 109 17.99 -3.02 3.82
CA PRO A 109 17.55 -2.58 5.16
C PRO A 109 17.11 -1.12 5.17
N PHE A 110 17.73 -0.23 4.39
CA PHE A 110 17.31 1.17 4.31
C PHE A 110 15.89 1.31 3.75
N TYR A 111 15.58 0.62 2.65
CA TYR A 111 14.24 0.66 2.06
C TYR A 111 13.18 0.08 3.01
N LEU A 112 13.47 -1.06 3.64
CA LEU A 112 12.55 -1.68 4.61
C LEU A 112 12.30 -0.76 5.81
N LYS A 113 13.34 -0.10 6.34
CA LYS A 113 13.20 0.85 7.46
C LYS A 113 12.32 2.04 7.07
N ARG A 114 12.52 2.59 5.87
CA ARG A 114 11.73 3.70 5.36
C ARG A 114 10.27 3.33 5.11
N GLU A 115 10.02 2.11 4.63
CA GLU A 115 8.67 1.59 4.44
C GLU A 115 7.95 1.41 5.77
N LYS A 116 8.62 0.83 6.76
CA LYS A 116 8.11 0.73 8.14
C LYS A 116 7.78 2.10 8.74
N GLN A 117 8.66 3.09 8.60
CA GLN A 117 8.39 4.45 9.08
C GLN A 117 7.16 5.07 8.41
N ARG A 118 7.02 4.91 7.09
CA ARG A 118 5.83 5.38 6.36
C ARG A 118 4.55 4.66 6.79
N ALA A 119 4.63 3.38 7.10
CA ALA A 119 3.49 2.62 7.62
C ALA A 119 3.07 3.15 9.00
N LEU A 120 4.02 3.37 9.91
CA LEU A 120 3.77 3.96 11.22
C LEU A 120 3.20 5.39 11.13
N GLU A 121 3.73 6.23 10.25
CA GLU A 121 3.19 7.58 10.02
C GLU A 121 1.76 7.54 9.48
N LYS A 122 1.44 6.59 8.59
CA LYS A 122 0.06 6.40 8.11
C LYS A 122 -0.87 5.93 9.23
N MET A 123 -0.42 4.99 10.07
CA MET A 123 -1.18 4.54 11.24
C MET A 123 -1.42 5.68 12.23
N GLY A 124 -0.41 6.48 12.54
CA GLY A 124 -0.53 7.62 13.46
C GLY A 124 -1.40 8.76 12.92
N LYS A 125 -1.33 9.06 11.62
CA LYS A 125 -2.24 10.03 10.99
C LYS A 125 -3.68 9.51 10.98
N SER A 126 -3.86 8.22 10.68
CA SER A 126 -5.17 7.58 10.70
C SER A 126 -5.80 7.62 12.10
N SER A 127 -5.05 7.28 13.15
CA SER A 127 -5.58 7.28 14.52
C SER A 127 -5.96 8.69 15.00
N ALA A 128 -5.16 9.70 14.68
CA ALA A 128 -5.49 11.10 15.00
C ALA A 128 -6.77 11.56 14.30
N GLN A 129 -6.92 11.23 13.00
CA GLN A 129 -8.13 11.54 12.23
C GLN A 129 -9.37 10.82 12.76
N VAL A 130 -9.25 9.54 13.13
CA VAL A 130 -10.35 8.76 13.74
C VAL A 130 -10.78 9.40 15.06
N ARG A 131 -9.82 9.81 15.90
CA ARG A 131 -10.13 10.46 17.18
C ARG A 131 -10.87 11.78 16.98
N GLU A 132 -10.42 12.61 16.05
CA GLU A 132 -11.10 13.87 15.72
C GLU A 132 -12.52 13.60 15.20
N ALA A 133 -12.67 12.68 14.24
CA ALA A 133 -13.96 12.29 13.68
C ALA A 133 -14.92 11.73 14.76
N ARG A 134 -14.41 10.94 15.71
CA ARG A 134 -15.18 10.44 16.84
C ARG A 134 -15.66 11.57 17.73
N THR A 135 -14.79 12.51 18.11
CA THR A 135 -15.21 13.66 18.92
C THR A 135 -16.23 14.56 18.19
N ALA A 136 -16.15 14.65 16.86
CA ALA A 136 -17.13 15.37 16.05
C ALA A 136 -18.48 14.64 16.00
N ALA A 137 -18.46 13.32 15.87
CA ALA A 137 -19.66 12.47 15.95
C ALA A 137 -20.30 12.60 17.33
N ASP A 138 -19.54 12.48 18.42
CA ASP A 138 -20.06 12.60 19.80
C ASP A 138 -20.75 13.95 20.05
N LYS A 139 -20.12 15.05 19.60
CA LYS A 139 -20.73 16.38 19.66
C LYS A 139 -22.04 16.44 18.86
N ALA A 140 -22.07 15.86 17.67
CA ALA A 140 -23.30 15.79 16.87
C ALA A 140 -24.37 14.95 17.57
N GLN A 141 -24.02 13.82 18.21
CA GLN A 141 -24.96 13.01 18.98
C GLN A 141 -25.55 13.79 20.16
N GLN A 142 -24.73 14.55 20.89
CA GLN A 142 -25.20 15.42 21.98
C GLN A 142 -26.23 16.45 21.49
N LEU A 143 -26.03 17.04 20.30
CA LEU A 143 -26.99 17.96 19.70
C LEU A 143 -28.30 17.27 19.32
N LEU A 144 -28.24 16.01 18.89
CA LEU A 144 -29.41 15.23 18.51
C LEU A 144 -30.19 14.65 19.72
N GLN A 145 -29.56 14.58 20.89
CA GLN A 145 -30.07 13.86 22.07
C GLN A 145 -31.51 14.24 22.45
N SER A 146 -31.81 15.53 22.53
CA SER A 146 -33.12 16.02 22.97
C SER A 146 -34.24 15.63 21.99
N VAL A 147 -33.97 15.76 20.68
CA VAL A 147 -34.93 15.42 19.63
C VAL A 147 -35.07 13.91 19.48
N ALA A 148 -33.96 13.17 19.57
CA ALA A 148 -33.95 11.71 19.55
C ALA A 148 -34.78 11.14 20.70
N ASN A 149 -34.58 11.64 21.93
CA ASN A 149 -35.34 11.23 23.10
C ASN A 149 -36.84 11.52 22.96
N ARG A 150 -37.21 12.70 22.46
CA ARG A 150 -38.61 13.05 22.22
C ARG A 150 -39.26 12.12 21.18
N LYS A 151 -38.58 11.87 20.06
CA LYS A 151 -39.05 10.94 19.02
C LYS A 151 -39.20 9.52 19.57
N ARG A 152 -38.18 9.04 20.28
CA ARG A 152 -38.17 7.72 20.91
C ARG A 152 -39.33 7.54 21.87
N ASN A 153 -39.58 8.52 22.76
CA ASN A 153 -40.67 8.43 23.73
C ASN A 153 -42.05 8.43 23.05
N LYS A 154 -42.24 9.27 22.01
CA LYS A 154 -43.46 9.26 21.20
C LYS A 154 -43.69 7.89 20.54
N GLN A 155 -42.64 7.29 19.96
CA GLN A 155 -42.74 5.96 19.38
C GLN A 155 -43.02 4.88 20.44
N LEU A 156 -42.44 4.99 21.63
CA LEU A 156 -42.68 4.06 22.74
C LEU A 156 -44.15 4.08 23.19
N GLU A 157 -44.75 5.26 23.33
CA GLU A 157 -46.16 5.44 23.69
C GLU A 157 -47.11 4.88 22.62
N THR A 158 -46.76 5.02 21.34
CA THR A 158 -47.55 4.49 20.23
C THR A 158 -47.26 3.02 19.91
N GLY A 159 -46.35 2.35 20.64
CA GLY A 159 -45.91 0.99 20.34
C GLY A 159 -45.16 0.85 19.00
N GLY A 160 -44.59 1.94 18.49
CA GLY A 160 -43.83 2.01 17.26
C GLY A 160 -42.38 1.55 17.40
N LEU A 161 -41.57 1.85 16.38
CA LEU A 161 -40.16 1.47 16.31
C LEU A 161 -39.31 2.24 17.33
N VAL A 162 -38.63 1.52 18.21
CA VAL A 162 -37.64 2.04 19.15
C VAL A 162 -36.34 1.28 18.98
N VAL A 163 -35.25 1.99 18.64
CA VAL A 163 -33.92 1.37 18.55
C VAL A 163 -33.33 1.28 19.96
N THR A 164 -33.09 0.05 20.43
CA THR A 164 -32.63 -0.23 21.79
C THR A 164 -31.11 -0.21 21.89
N LYS A 165 -30.42 -0.74 20.87
CA LYS A 165 -28.97 -0.75 20.79
C LYS A 165 -28.56 -0.72 19.33
N ALA A 166 -27.63 0.14 18.97
CA ALA A 166 -27.08 0.14 17.63
C ALA A 166 -25.60 0.48 17.61
N VAL A 167 -24.85 -0.29 16.85
CA VAL A 167 -23.40 -0.35 16.94
C VAL A 167 -22.83 -0.37 15.52
N TYR A 168 -21.90 0.54 15.23
CA TYR A 168 -21.25 0.65 13.92
C TYR A 168 -19.74 0.47 14.04
N GLY A 169 -19.15 -0.38 13.21
CA GLY A 169 -17.71 -0.64 13.22
C GLY A 169 -17.36 -2.05 12.79
N ASN A 170 -16.24 -2.57 13.30
CA ASN A 170 -15.81 -3.95 13.04
C ASN A 170 -16.53 -4.93 13.99
N ILE A 171 -17.78 -5.28 13.66
CA ILE A 171 -18.65 -6.07 14.55
C ILE A 171 -18.16 -7.52 14.69
N LYS A 172 -17.60 -8.13 13.65
CA LYS A 172 -17.09 -9.52 13.72
C LYS A 172 -15.99 -9.64 14.76
N ALA A 173 -15.00 -8.74 14.71
CA ALA A 173 -13.92 -8.71 15.69
C ALA A 173 -14.42 -8.35 17.10
N TYR A 174 -15.47 -7.53 17.21
CA TYR A 174 -16.08 -7.19 18.49
C TYR A 174 -16.82 -8.39 19.12
N GLN A 175 -17.58 -9.16 18.34
CA GLN A 175 -18.35 -10.32 18.83
C GLN A 175 -17.44 -11.49 19.21
N GLU A 176 -16.47 -11.85 18.36
CA GLU A 176 -15.55 -12.98 18.58
C GLU A 176 -14.76 -12.86 19.91
N LYS A 177 -14.51 -11.62 20.37
CA LYS A 177 -13.78 -11.36 21.61
C LYS A 177 -14.65 -11.07 22.83
N PHE A 178 -15.89 -10.60 22.64
CA PHE A 178 -16.87 -10.53 23.74
C PHE A 178 -17.13 -11.94 24.32
N GLU A 179 -17.09 -12.95 23.46
CA GLU A 179 -17.19 -14.37 23.85
C GLU A 179 -15.89 -14.89 24.51
N SER A 180 -14.73 -14.27 24.27
CA SER A 180 -13.44 -14.67 24.85
C SER A 180 -13.08 -13.97 26.17
N GLY A 181 -13.87 -12.98 26.61
CA GLY A 181 -13.75 -12.36 27.94
C GLY A 181 -12.50 -11.49 28.18
N GLU A 182 -11.84 -11.00 27.12
CA GLU A 182 -10.66 -10.13 27.23
C GLU A 182 -11.08 -8.64 27.13
N GLU A 183 -10.93 -7.90 28.23
CA GLU A 183 -11.18 -6.45 28.29
C GLU A 183 -10.00 -5.68 27.67
N ASP A 184 -10.01 -5.51 26.34
CA ASP A 184 -9.01 -4.72 25.62
C ASP A 184 -9.63 -3.42 25.05
N ASN A 185 -9.23 -2.28 25.61
CA ASN A 185 -9.76 -0.94 25.28
C ASN A 185 -9.58 -0.56 23.79
N GLU A 186 -8.64 -1.19 23.09
CA GLU A 186 -8.30 -0.85 21.70
C GLU A 186 -9.40 -1.30 20.72
N LEU A 187 -10.21 -2.31 21.03
CA LEU A 187 -11.31 -2.78 20.17
C LEU A 187 -12.63 -2.07 20.45
N GLU A 188 -12.87 -1.61 21.68
CA GLU A 188 -13.93 -0.61 21.96
C GLU A 188 -13.68 0.69 21.17
N SER A 189 -12.42 0.96 20.83
CA SER A 189 -12.07 2.10 19.98
C SER A 189 -12.51 1.92 18.51
N GLN A 190 -12.64 0.66 18.04
CA GLN A 190 -13.00 0.30 16.65
C GLN A 190 -14.51 0.20 16.42
N VAL A 191 -15.29 0.55 17.43
CA VAL A 191 -16.75 0.47 17.42
C VAL A 191 -17.34 1.78 17.96
N LEU A 192 -18.46 2.19 17.38
CA LEU A 192 -19.19 3.41 17.72
C LEU A 192 -20.64 3.08 18.04
N ASP A 193 -21.12 3.53 19.21
CA ASP A 193 -22.55 3.51 19.52
C ASP A 193 -23.27 4.59 18.69
N VAL A 194 -24.27 4.17 17.93
CA VAL A 194 -25.06 5.03 17.04
C VAL A 194 -26.56 4.95 17.33
N THR A 195 -26.91 4.50 18.55
CA THR A 195 -28.30 4.36 19.02
C THR A 195 -29.06 5.69 18.99
N VAL A 196 -28.41 6.77 19.40
CA VAL A 196 -29.03 8.11 19.45
C VAL A 196 -29.30 8.66 18.04
N PRO A 197 -28.30 8.71 17.12
CA PRO A 197 -28.54 9.07 15.72
C PRO A 197 -29.64 8.25 15.04
N LEU A 198 -29.70 6.94 15.26
CA LEU A 198 -30.72 6.12 14.61
C LEU A 198 -32.12 6.41 15.15
N ASN A 199 -32.29 6.58 16.46
CA ASN A 199 -33.58 7.01 17.02
C ASN A 199 -34.00 8.41 16.50
N PHE A 200 -33.04 9.29 16.22
CA PHE A 200 -33.32 10.58 15.58
C PHE A 200 -33.83 10.41 14.13
N LEU A 201 -33.31 9.43 13.38
CA LEU A 201 -33.67 9.17 11.99
C LEU A 201 -35.02 8.43 11.81
N VAL A 202 -35.59 7.89 12.88
CA VAL A 202 -36.95 7.32 12.83
C VAL A 202 -37.95 8.42 12.45
N ASN A 203 -38.80 8.12 11.46
CA ASN A 203 -39.85 9.03 11.00
C ASN A 203 -41.09 8.94 11.91
N ASP A 204 -42.05 9.87 11.73
CA ASP A 204 -43.27 9.88 12.56
C ASP A 204 -44.14 8.62 12.41
N SER A 205 -44.03 7.92 11.27
CA SER A 205 -44.73 6.65 11.01
C SER A 205 -44.06 5.42 11.65
N GLY A 206 -42.99 5.60 12.44
CA GLY A 206 -42.28 4.49 13.10
C GLY A 206 -41.47 3.63 12.14
N LYS A 207 -40.91 4.22 11.07
CA LYS A 207 -40.04 3.55 10.11
C LYS A 207 -38.69 4.25 10.01
N LEU A 208 -37.64 3.49 9.75
CA LEU A 208 -36.30 4.01 9.48
C LEU A 208 -35.79 3.41 8.18
N LYS A 209 -35.28 4.28 7.30
CA LYS A 209 -34.70 3.90 6.02
C LYS A 209 -33.34 4.55 5.83
N LEU A 210 -32.30 3.75 5.64
CA LEU A 210 -30.97 4.17 5.18
C LEU A 210 -30.80 3.67 3.76
N HIS A 211 -30.52 4.58 2.83
CA HIS A 211 -30.43 4.25 1.41
C HIS A 211 -29.16 3.47 1.07
N GLU A 212 -29.27 2.60 0.06
CA GLU A 212 -28.13 1.92 -0.55
C GLU A 212 -27.14 2.93 -1.16
N GLY A 213 -25.85 2.60 -1.13
CA GLY A 213 -24.78 3.44 -1.69
C GLY A 213 -24.37 4.62 -0.81
N VAL A 214 -25.13 4.93 0.24
CA VAL A 214 -24.74 5.93 1.25
C VAL A 214 -23.91 5.27 2.34
N LYS A 215 -22.66 5.69 2.44
CA LYS A 215 -21.74 5.25 3.50
C LYS A 215 -22.28 5.64 4.86
N LYS A 216 -22.39 4.70 5.81
CA LYS A 216 -22.98 4.99 7.14
C LYS A 216 -22.15 5.99 7.93
N SER A 217 -20.82 6.01 7.75
CA SER A 217 -19.95 7.02 8.37
C SER A 217 -20.25 8.47 7.93
N GLY A 218 -21.01 8.69 6.87
CA GLY A 218 -21.43 10.01 6.39
C GLY A 218 -22.72 10.53 7.03
N ILE A 219 -23.38 9.71 7.86
CA ILE A 219 -24.59 10.09 8.58
C ILE A 219 -24.22 10.97 9.77
N MET A 220 -25.04 11.98 10.08
CA MET A 220 -24.80 12.84 11.24
C MET A 220 -24.78 12.03 12.53
N GLY A 221 -23.73 12.22 13.34
CA GLY A 221 -23.50 11.44 14.57
C GLY A 221 -22.85 10.08 14.36
N PHE A 222 -22.46 9.75 13.11
CA PHE A 222 -21.59 8.62 12.78
C PHE A 222 -20.17 9.13 12.46
N CYS A 223 -19.19 8.26 12.62
CA CYS A 223 -17.85 8.39 12.04
C CYS A 223 -17.34 7.01 11.62
N ASP A 224 -16.20 6.93 10.91
CA ASP A 224 -15.53 5.66 10.58
C ASP A 224 -14.56 5.30 11.73
N PRO A 225 -14.90 4.36 12.63
CA PRO A 225 -14.06 4.04 13.80
C PRO A 225 -12.86 3.15 13.42
N CYS A 226 -12.88 2.51 12.26
CA CYS A 226 -11.84 1.58 11.80
C CYS A 226 -11.57 1.74 10.28
N PRO A 227 -10.81 2.77 9.88
CA PRO A 227 -10.46 3.00 8.47
C PRO A 227 -9.63 1.85 7.91
N GLY A 228 -9.99 1.37 6.72
CA GLY A 228 -9.32 0.25 6.06
C GLY A 228 -9.90 -1.12 6.41
N GLU A 229 -10.66 -1.23 7.49
CA GLU A 229 -11.37 -2.45 7.89
C GLU A 229 -12.81 -2.46 7.39
N ALA A 230 -13.36 -3.67 7.24
CA ALA A 230 -14.76 -3.89 6.89
C ALA A 230 -15.67 -3.45 8.05
N LYS A 231 -16.69 -2.65 7.72
CA LYS A 231 -17.62 -2.08 8.69
C LYS A 231 -19.02 -2.60 8.46
N GLN A 232 -19.69 -2.86 9.57
CA GLN A 232 -21.09 -3.25 9.59
C GLN A 232 -21.83 -2.37 10.60
N LEU A 233 -23.14 -2.27 10.42
CA LEU A 233 -24.07 -1.66 11.35
C LEU A 233 -24.97 -2.76 11.90
N TYR A 234 -24.89 -2.98 13.22
CA TYR A 234 -25.77 -3.87 13.96
C TYR A 234 -26.82 -3.03 14.68
N VAL A 235 -28.08 -3.44 14.58
CA VAL A 235 -29.22 -2.73 15.16
C VAL A 235 -30.13 -3.72 15.84
N GLU A 236 -30.33 -3.52 17.14
CA GLU A 236 -31.41 -4.11 17.93
C GLU A 236 -32.51 -3.07 18.11
N TYR A 237 -33.75 -3.49 17.89
CA TYR A 237 -34.90 -2.61 18.02
C TYR A 237 -36.13 -3.38 18.51
N SER A 238 -37.10 -2.64 19.02
CA SER A 238 -38.39 -3.17 19.46
C SER A 238 -39.54 -2.45 18.78
N CYS A 239 -40.58 -3.20 18.45
CA CYS A 239 -41.88 -2.66 18.06
C CYS A 239 -42.92 -3.19 19.06
N GLY A 240 -43.41 -2.31 19.94
CA GLY A 240 -44.20 -2.72 21.10
C GLY A 240 -43.43 -3.70 21.99
N ALA A 241 -43.97 -4.91 22.18
CA ALA A 241 -43.36 -5.95 23.01
C ALA A 241 -42.38 -6.87 22.27
N THR A 242 -42.29 -6.79 20.94
CA THR A 242 -41.47 -7.73 20.15
C THR A 242 -40.09 -7.14 19.88
N ARG A 243 -39.05 -7.98 19.96
CA ARG A 243 -37.65 -7.61 19.72
C ARG A 243 -37.16 -8.12 18.37
N TYR A 244 -36.28 -7.36 17.76
CA TYR A 244 -35.73 -7.59 16.44
C TYR A 244 -34.25 -7.23 16.42
N ALA A 245 -33.46 -7.90 15.58
CA ALA A 245 -32.05 -7.62 15.38
C ALA A 245 -31.66 -7.77 13.90
N VAL A 246 -30.78 -6.91 13.42
CA VAL A 246 -30.28 -6.96 12.03
C VAL A 246 -28.85 -6.42 11.95
N SER A 247 -28.04 -7.05 11.10
CA SER A 247 -26.70 -6.58 10.71
C SER A 247 -26.70 -6.25 9.22
N VAL A 248 -26.18 -5.08 8.85
CA VAL A 248 -26.03 -4.64 7.45
C VAL A 248 -24.63 -4.12 7.18
N ASP A 249 -24.15 -4.26 5.94
CA ASP A 249 -22.86 -3.70 5.53
C ASP A 249 -22.90 -2.17 5.35
N ASP A 250 -21.73 -1.53 5.31
CA ASP A 250 -21.57 -0.06 5.27
C ASP A 250 -22.37 0.65 4.15
N TYR A 251 -22.49 0.03 2.98
CA TYR A 251 -23.22 0.60 1.83
C TYR A 251 -24.60 -0.01 1.60
N GLN A 252 -24.96 -1.05 2.37
CA GLN A 252 -26.21 -1.77 2.18
C GLN A 252 -27.41 -0.93 2.65
N GLU A 253 -28.55 -1.13 2.00
CA GLU A 253 -29.82 -0.54 2.45
C GLU A 253 -30.22 -1.11 3.81
N LEU A 254 -30.75 -0.25 4.69
CA LEU A 254 -31.42 -0.67 5.92
C LEU A 254 -32.84 -0.14 5.90
N PHE A 255 -33.83 -1.03 5.99
CA PHE A 255 -35.23 -0.66 6.17
C PHE A 255 -35.80 -1.43 7.35
N ILE A 256 -36.26 -0.72 8.37
CA ILE A 256 -36.86 -1.31 9.58
C ILE A 256 -38.14 -0.57 9.97
N PRO A 257 -39.15 -1.26 10.54
CA PRO A 257 -39.15 -2.68 10.94
C PRO A 257 -39.38 -3.67 9.79
N GLN A 258 -38.86 -4.90 9.92
CA GLN A 258 -39.17 -6.05 9.04
C GLN A 258 -39.34 -7.33 9.88
N GLU A 259 -40.31 -8.17 9.52
CA GLU A 259 -40.60 -9.43 10.23
C GLU A 259 -39.44 -10.44 10.18
N SER A 260 -38.64 -10.42 9.12
CA SER A 260 -37.45 -11.26 8.96
C SER A 260 -36.39 -11.02 10.03
N HIS A 261 -36.42 -9.88 10.71
CA HIS A 261 -35.45 -9.51 11.73
C HIS A 261 -35.85 -9.96 13.14
N ARG A 262 -36.99 -10.65 13.30
CA ARG A 262 -37.52 -11.02 14.61
C ARG A 262 -36.60 -12.02 15.31
N VAL A 263 -36.33 -11.77 16.60
CA VAL A 263 -35.54 -12.64 17.48
C VAL A 263 -36.46 -13.56 18.27
#